data_AF-Q1J012-F1
#
_entry.id   AF-Q1J012-F1
#
_cell.length_a   1.000
_cell.length_b   1.000
_cell.length_c   1.000
_cell.angle_alpha   90.00
_cell.angle_beta   90.00
_cell.angle_gamma   90.00
#
_symmetry.space_group_name_H-M   'P 1'
#
loop_
_entity.id
_entity.type
_entity.pdbx_description
1 polymer ?
#
loop_
_entity_poly.entity_id
_entity_poly.type
_entity_poly.pdbx_seq_one_letter_code
_entity_poly.pdbx_strand_id
1 'polypeptide(L)'
;MRVAILSDVHGNRFALEAVLDDIRSVAPDLICNLGDAVWGGADPAGAWALQLREAPPSVCGNTDEFLLVDPAELQAQTRAYRDFLERELDGVPPELARLPLTTTVAGGEVLLAHGSTSSPWDALFLTTGGEAVRPALPEELLERVAGWPGVRVVVVGHTHRENIAAHQGVTFVNAGSVSRQMHGDPVARWVLLERRSGEWNVTFRRTPYDTETAARWAEAHAPDGAREARQLRTGRME
;
A
#
# COMPACT_ATOMS: atom_id res chain seq x y z
N MET A 1 -12.46 -17.94 -6.71
CA MET A 1 -12.36 -16.48 -6.67
C MET A 1 -10.91 -16.09 -6.50
N ARG A 2 -10.45 -15.06 -7.22
CA ARG A 2 -9.10 -14.52 -7.17
C ARG A 2 -9.15 -13.02 -6.90
N VAL A 3 -8.39 -12.54 -5.94
CA VAL A 3 -8.28 -11.12 -5.62
C VAL A 3 -6.80 -10.74 -5.66
N ALA A 4 -6.45 -9.80 -6.53
CA ALA A 4 -5.14 -9.16 -6.50
C ALA A 4 -5.19 -7.95 -5.56
N ILE A 5 -4.18 -7.81 -4.71
CA ILE A 5 -4.13 -6.75 -3.71
C ILE A 5 -2.79 -6.03 -3.83
N LEU A 6 -2.89 -4.72 -4.06
CA LEU A 6 -1.80 -3.75 -4.14
C LEU A 6 -1.74 -2.93 -2.86
N SER A 7 -0.57 -2.37 -2.56
CA SER A 7 -0.37 -1.45 -1.44
C SER A 7 0.81 -0.53 -1.71
N ASP A 8 0.82 0.65 -1.11
CA ASP A 8 1.99 1.51 -1.01
C ASP A 8 2.62 1.79 -2.39
N VAL A 9 1.78 2.17 -3.37
CA VAL A 9 2.21 2.49 -4.74
C VAL A 9 3.12 3.72 -4.73
N HIS A 10 2.87 4.65 -3.82
CA HIS A 10 3.64 5.89 -3.65
C HIS A 10 3.95 6.57 -4.98
N GLY A 11 2.92 6.77 -5.81
CA GLY A 11 3.07 7.49 -7.05
C GLY A 11 4.09 6.91 -8.04
N ASN A 12 4.46 5.63 -7.92
CA ASN A 12 5.42 4.98 -8.82
C ASN A 12 4.69 4.29 -9.96
N ARG A 13 4.47 5.02 -11.05
CA ARG A 13 3.77 4.52 -12.22
C ARG A 13 4.48 3.31 -12.83
N PHE A 14 5.80 3.35 -12.92
CA PHE A 14 6.58 2.33 -13.62
C PHE A 14 6.50 0.97 -12.91
N ALA A 15 6.57 0.96 -11.58
CA ALA A 15 6.31 -0.24 -10.80
C ALA A 15 4.86 -0.71 -10.96
N LEU A 16 3.90 0.22 -10.91
CA LEU A 16 2.48 -0.10 -11.03
C LEU A 16 2.12 -0.68 -12.41
N GLU A 17 2.65 -0.14 -13.51
CA GLU A 17 2.42 -0.68 -14.87
C GLU A 17 2.89 -2.13 -14.96
N ALA A 18 4.11 -2.42 -14.49
CA ALA A 18 4.64 -3.78 -14.48
C ALA A 18 3.78 -4.72 -13.61
N VAL A 19 3.36 -4.27 -12.43
CA VAL A 19 2.48 -5.03 -11.55
C VAL A 19 1.11 -5.29 -12.17
N LEU A 20 0.50 -4.29 -12.81
CA LEU A 20 -0.78 -4.46 -13.50
C LEU A 20 -0.67 -5.42 -14.69
N ASP A 21 0.44 -5.41 -15.42
CA ASP A 21 0.72 -6.40 -16.48
C ASP A 21 0.86 -7.82 -15.92
N ASP A 22 1.56 -7.99 -14.79
CA ASP A 22 1.64 -9.28 -14.09
C ASP A 22 0.25 -9.74 -13.61
N ILE A 23 -0.55 -8.82 -13.04
CA ILE A 23 -1.92 -9.10 -12.59
C ILE A 23 -2.80 -9.55 -13.76
N ARG A 24 -2.71 -8.90 -14.93
CA ARG A 24 -3.46 -9.30 -16.13
C ARG A 24 -3.17 -10.73 -16.56
N SER A 25 -1.95 -11.22 -16.37
CA SER A 25 -1.57 -12.61 -16.68
C SER A 25 -2.29 -13.64 -15.81
N VAL A 26 -2.70 -13.26 -14.60
CA VAL A 26 -3.40 -14.11 -13.64
C VAL A 26 -4.93 -13.98 -13.76
N ALA A 27 -5.40 -12.90 -14.38
CA ALA A 27 -6.81 -12.58 -14.59
C ALA A 27 -7.66 -12.75 -13.31
N PRO A 28 -7.40 -11.93 -12.26
CA PRO A 28 -8.19 -12.01 -11.03
C PRO A 28 -9.62 -11.51 -11.26
N ASP A 29 -10.53 -11.90 -10.36
CA ASP A 29 -11.91 -11.41 -10.37
C ASP A 29 -12.01 -9.98 -9.83
N LEU A 30 -11.01 -9.53 -9.05
CA LEU A 30 -10.97 -8.21 -8.41
C LEU A 30 -9.53 -7.76 -8.19
N ILE A 31 -9.27 -6.46 -8.30
CA ILE A 31 -8.02 -5.81 -7.93
C ILE A 31 -8.34 -4.75 -6.87
N CYS A 32 -7.66 -4.80 -5.74
CA CYS A 32 -7.84 -3.86 -4.64
C CYS A 32 -6.55 -3.09 -4.33
N ASN A 33 -6.66 -1.93 -3.69
CA ASN A 33 -5.53 -1.14 -3.25
C ASN A 33 -5.63 -0.78 -1.76
N LEU A 34 -4.54 -0.93 -1.02
CA LEU A 34 -4.50 -0.72 0.43
C LEU A 34 -4.15 0.72 0.84
N GLY A 35 -3.88 1.62 -0.11
CA GLY A 35 -3.61 3.03 0.18
C GLY A 35 -2.15 3.42 -0.06
N ASP A 36 -1.80 4.63 0.37
CA ASP A 36 -0.52 5.29 0.09
C ASP A 36 -0.29 5.38 -1.43
N ALA A 37 -1.27 6.00 -2.08
CA ALA A 37 -1.46 5.92 -3.52
C ALA A 37 -0.46 6.80 -4.28
N VAL A 38 -0.22 8.01 -3.78
CA VAL A 38 0.42 9.08 -4.58
C VAL A 38 1.64 9.73 -3.93
N TRP A 39 1.97 9.40 -2.68
CA TRP A 39 3.09 10.03 -1.97
C TRP A 39 4.46 9.51 -2.44
N GLY A 40 4.81 9.77 -3.70
CA GLY A 40 6.12 9.49 -4.26
C GLY A 40 6.39 10.17 -5.60
N GLY A 41 7.64 10.05 -6.05
CA GLY A 41 8.22 10.94 -7.04
C GLY A 41 8.27 10.42 -8.47
N ALA A 42 7.84 9.18 -8.74
CA ALA A 42 8.05 8.49 -10.02
C ALA A 42 6.79 8.44 -10.90
N ASP A 43 6.35 9.61 -11.38
CA ASP A 43 5.10 9.88 -12.11
C ASP A 43 3.83 9.64 -11.26
N PRO A 44 3.60 10.44 -10.20
CA PRO A 44 2.45 10.27 -9.31
C PRO A 44 1.11 10.46 -10.01
N ALA A 45 1.02 11.34 -11.01
CA ALA A 45 -0.21 11.57 -11.76
C ALA A 45 -0.58 10.37 -12.63
N GLY A 46 0.38 9.82 -13.36
CA GLY A 46 0.17 8.60 -14.13
C GLY A 46 -0.16 7.41 -13.23
N ALA A 47 0.53 7.25 -12.11
CA ALA A 47 0.24 6.21 -11.13
C ALA A 47 -1.19 6.34 -10.56
N TRP A 48 -1.63 7.55 -10.25
CA TRP A 48 -2.97 7.81 -9.74
C TRP A 48 -4.06 7.45 -10.76
N ALA A 49 -3.89 7.87 -12.02
CA ALA A 49 -4.83 7.57 -13.10
C ALA A 49 -4.98 6.05 -13.34
N LEU A 50 -3.90 5.28 -13.18
CA LEU A 50 -3.94 3.82 -13.24
C LEU A 50 -4.71 3.22 -12.06
N GLN A 51 -4.43 3.68 -10.84
CA GLN A 51 -5.08 3.18 -9.61
C GLN A 51 -6.60 3.39 -9.65
N LEU A 52 -7.07 4.58 -10.03
CA LEU A 52 -8.50 4.88 -10.14
C LEU A 52 -9.22 3.97 -11.14
N ARG A 53 -8.55 3.64 -12.25
CA ARG A 53 -9.16 2.87 -13.33
C ARG A 53 -9.14 1.37 -13.07
N GLU A 54 -8.07 0.85 -12.47
CA GLU A 54 -7.77 -0.58 -12.48
C GLU A 54 -7.89 -1.24 -11.10
N ALA A 55 -7.75 -0.50 -9.99
CA ALA A 55 -7.65 -1.08 -8.64
C ALA A 55 -8.71 -0.64 -7.60
N PRO A 56 -9.98 -0.33 -7.96
CA PRO A 56 -11.04 -0.20 -6.96
C PRO A 56 -11.55 -1.57 -6.48
N PRO A 57 -11.81 -1.77 -5.18
CA PRO A 57 -11.86 -0.73 -4.14
C PRO A 57 -10.49 -0.39 -3.55
N SER A 58 -10.38 0.84 -3.03
CA SER A 58 -9.19 1.35 -2.35
C SER A 58 -9.54 1.85 -0.95
N VAL A 59 -8.59 1.78 -0.01
CA VAL A 59 -8.69 2.38 1.34
C VAL A 59 -7.68 3.51 1.50
N CYS A 60 -7.87 4.36 2.50
CA CYS A 60 -7.01 5.51 2.76
C CYS A 60 -5.71 5.06 3.45
N GLY A 61 -4.56 5.46 2.90
CA GLY A 61 -3.26 5.33 3.55
C GLY A 61 -2.89 6.55 4.37
N ASN A 62 -1.87 6.42 5.22
CA ASN A 62 -1.47 7.49 6.12
C ASN A 62 -0.80 8.65 5.37
N THR A 63 -0.12 8.37 4.26
CA THR A 63 0.49 9.41 3.43
C THR A 63 -0.54 10.12 2.53
N ASP A 64 -1.68 9.47 2.26
CA ASP A 64 -2.79 10.11 1.57
C ASP A 64 -3.39 11.24 2.44
N GLU A 65 -3.41 11.07 3.76
CA GLU A 65 -3.89 12.11 4.71
C GLU A 65 -3.06 13.41 4.63
N PHE A 66 -1.76 13.35 4.32
CA PHE A 66 -0.94 14.57 4.20
C PHE A 66 -1.42 15.52 3.11
N LEU A 67 -2.13 15.03 2.08
CA LEU A 67 -2.73 15.88 1.05
C LEU A 67 -4.03 16.55 1.51
N LEU A 68 -4.66 16.03 2.56
CA LEU A 68 -5.94 16.48 3.10
C LEU A 68 -5.79 17.45 4.29
N VAL A 69 -4.60 17.50 4.90
CA VAL A 69 -4.27 18.41 6.00
C VAL A 69 -3.99 19.82 5.47
N ASP A 70 -4.32 20.85 6.26
CA ASP A 70 -3.95 22.24 5.95
C ASP A 70 -2.43 22.32 5.78
N PRO A 71 -1.92 22.80 4.63
CA PRO A 71 -0.49 22.98 4.42
C PRO A 71 0.19 23.61 5.63
N ALA A 72 -0.42 24.64 6.24
CA ALA A 72 0.09 25.39 7.40
C ALA A 72 0.56 24.52 8.57
N GLU A 73 -0.05 23.34 8.76
CA GLU A 73 0.26 22.42 9.85
C GLU A 73 1.44 21.47 9.53
N LEU A 74 1.87 21.40 8.27
CA LEU A 74 2.93 20.51 7.83
C LEU A 74 4.33 21.08 8.07
N GLN A 75 5.24 20.21 8.49
CA GLN A 75 6.67 20.48 8.52
C GLN A 75 7.19 20.85 7.13
N ALA A 76 8.27 21.65 7.08
CA ALA A 76 8.78 22.23 5.82
C ALA A 76 9.05 21.18 4.73
N GLN A 77 9.66 20.04 5.07
CA GLN A 77 9.94 18.98 4.11
C GLN A 77 8.66 18.31 3.58
N THR A 78 7.73 17.98 4.47
CA THR A 78 6.43 17.38 4.10
C THR A 78 5.61 18.32 3.25
N ARG A 79 5.61 19.62 3.58
CA ARG A 79 4.93 20.66 2.79
C ARG A 79 5.52 20.78 1.39
N ALA A 80 6.84 20.85 1.25
CA ALA A 80 7.49 20.92 -0.05
C ALA A 80 7.14 19.71 -0.94
N TYR A 81 7.03 18.52 -0.33
CA TYR A 81 6.62 17.32 -1.04
C TYR A 81 5.13 17.33 -1.39
N ARG A 82 4.25 17.79 -0.49
CA ARG A 82 2.83 18.01 -0.76
C ARG A 82 2.63 18.97 -1.94
N ASP A 83 3.33 20.10 -1.95
CA ASP A 83 3.22 21.12 -3.01
C ASP A 83 3.70 20.58 -4.37
N PHE A 84 4.71 19.72 -4.37
CA PHE A 84 5.10 18.96 -5.56
C PHE A 84 3.94 18.08 -6.06
N LEU A 85 3.37 17.24 -5.19
CA LEU A 85 2.28 16.33 -5.57
C LEU A 85 1.04 17.09 -6.05
N GLU A 86 0.64 18.16 -5.37
CA GLU A 86 -0.49 19.00 -5.78
C GLU A 86 -0.27 19.57 -7.18
N ARG A 87 0.96 20.00 -7.51
CA ARG A 87 1.26 20.47 -8.87
C ARG A 87 1.22 19.34 -9.90
N GLU A 88 1.84 18.19 -9.62
CA GLU A 88 1.87 17.07 -10.57
C GLU A 88 0.47 16.50 -10.82
N LEU A 89 -0.40 16.50 -9.80
CA LEU A 89 -1.77 15.98 -9.86
C LEU A 89 -2.80 16.98 -10.41
N ASP A 90 -2.40 18.23 -10.71
CA ASP A 90 -3.29 19.34 -11.07
C ASP A 90 -4.35 19.63 -9.99
N GLY A 91 -3.90 19.68 -8.74
CA GLY A 91 -4.72 19.83 -7.53
C GLY A 91 -4.77 18.55 -6.70
N VAL A 92 -5.27 18.66 -5.47
CA VAL A 92 -5.50 17.50 -4.61
C VAL A 92 -6.71 16.71 -5.13
N PRO A 93 -6.57 15.42 -5.47
CA PRO A 93 -7.69 14.63 -5.97
C PRO A 93 -8.81 14.51 -4.93
N PRO A 94 -10.06 14.89 -5.25
CA PRO A 94 -11.17 14.85 -4.29
C PRO A 94 -11.57 13.42 -3.89
N GLU A 95 -11.20 12.41 -4.68
CA GLU A 95 -11.44 11.01 -4.35
C GLU A 95 -10.65 10.55 -3.13
N LEU A 96 -9.47 11.13 -2.85
CA LEU A 96 -8.67 10.79 -1.66
C LEU A 96 -9.46 11.04 -0.38
N ALA A 97 -10.20 12.16 -0.31
CA ALA A 97 -11.05 12.50 0.83
C ALA A 97 -12.25 11.55 1.02
N ARG A 98 -12.54 10.69 0.03
CA ARG A 98 -13.64 9.71 0.07
C ARG A 98 -13.16 8.29 0.34
N LEU A 99 -11.85 8.05 0.40
CA LEU A 99 -11.32 6.73 0.67
C LEU A 99 -11.69 6.31 2.10
N PRO A 100 -12.31 5.13 2.29
CA PRO A 100 -12.65 4.66 3.62
C PRO A 100 -11.39 4.17 4.35
N LEU A 101 -11.42 4.19 5.69
CA LEU A 101 -10.37 3.60 6.52
C LEU A 101 -10.25 2.08 6.30
N THR A 102 -11.39 1.41 6.17
CA THR A 102 -11.49 -0.03 5.92
C THR A 102 -12.56 -0.33 4.90
N THR A 103 -12.43 -1.45 4.20
CA THR A 103 -13.51 -2.00 3.37
C THR A 103 -13.46 -3.52 3.38
N THR A 104 -14.56 -4.17 2.98
CA THR A 104 -14.59 -5.62 2.82
C THR A 104 -14.94 -6.01 1.39
N VAL A 105 -14.37 -7.13 0.95
CA VAL A 105 -14.62 -7.72 -0.36
C VAL A 105 -14.94 -9.21 -0.21
N ALA A 106 -15.22 -9.89 -1.33
CA ALA A 106 -15.53 -11.32 -1.35
C ALA A 106 -16.67 -11.72 -0.39
N GLY A 107 -17.75 -10.92 -0.36
CA GLY A 107 -18.90 -11.18 0.50
C GLY A 107 -18.65 -10.94 1.99
N GLY A 108 -17.65 -10.13 2.35
CA GLY A 108 -17.31 -9.80 3.74
C GLY A 108 -16.20 -10.66 4.33
N GLU A 109 -15.67 -11.64 3.60
CA GLU A 109 -14.64 -12.56 4.10
C GLU A 109 -13.23 -11.95 4.07
N VAL A 110 -12.98 -10.96 3.23
CA VAL A 110 -11.66 -10.31 3.13
C VAL A 110 -11.79 -8.86 3.57
N LEU A 111 -11.09 -8.51 4.66
CA LEU A 111 -11.00 -7.16 5.20
C LEU A 111 -9.72 -6.49 4.69
N LEU A 112 -9.87 -5.27 4.20
CA LEU A 112 -8.80 -4.44 3.68
C LEU A 112 -8.66 -3.20 4.57
N ALA A 113 -7.43 -2.88 4.96
CA ALA A 113 -7.06 -1.66 5.67
C ALA A 113 -5.63 -1.26 5.28
N HIS A 114 -5.22 -0.01 5.47
CA HIS A 114 -3.83 0.37 5.22
C HIS A 114 -2.89 -0.11 6.33
N GLY A 115 -3.06 0.47 7.53
CA GLY A 115 -2.24 0.16 8.69
C GLY A 115 -2.92 -0.84 9.63
N SER A 116 -4.05 -0.43 10.19
CA SER A 116 -4.94 -1.24 11.04
C SER A 116 -6.41 -0.92 10.77
N THR A 117 -7.32 -1.61 11.45
CA THR A 117 -8.76 -1.35 11.36
C THR A 117 -9.21 -0.05 12.02
N SER A 118 -8.35 0.57 12.84
CA SER A 118 -8.63 1.79 13.60
C SER A 118 -7.87 3.01 13.12
N SER A 119 -6.76 2.83 12.39
CA SER A 119 -5.91 3.93 11.94
C SER A 119 -5.03 3.48 10.77
N PRO A 120 -4.80 4.33 9.76
CA PRO A 120 -3.82 4.02 8.72
C PRO A 120 -2.37 4.17 9.22
N TRP A 121 -2.15 4.80 10.39
CA TRP A 121 -0.84 5.01 10.99
C TRP A 121 -0.34 3.86 11.86
N ASP A 122 -1.24 2.95 12.25
CA ASP A 122 -0.88 1.83 13.11
C ASP A 122 -0.33 0.69 12.26
N ALA A 123 0.65 -0.06 12.76
CA ALA A 123 1.11 -1.28 12.10
C ALA A 123 0.42 -2.51 12.72
N LEU A 124 -0.49 -3.16 11.98
CA LEU A 124 -1.25 -4.34 12.47
C LEU A 124 -0.37 -5.45 13.06
N PHE A 125 0.83 -5.67 12.53
CA PHE A 125 1.73 -6.73 12.99
C PHE A 125 2.64 -6.31 14.15
N LEU A 126 2.54 -5.07 14.62
CA LEU A 126 3.38 -4.52 15.67
C LEU A 126 2.52 -4.03 16.85
N THR A 127 3.12 -4.01 18.02
CA THR A 127 2.56 -3.41 19.22
C THR A 127 3.58 -2.45 19.81
N THR A 128 3.15 -1.21 20.04
CA THR A 128 3.95 -0.16 20.68
C THR A 128 3.59 -0.09 22.16
N GLY A 129 4.56 -0.34 23.04
CA GLY A 129 4.40 -0.25 24.49
C GLY A 129 5.49 0.65 25.08
N GLY A 130 5.13 1.91 25.41
CA GLY A 130 6.12 2.92 25.76
C GLY A 130 7.04 3.22 24.57
N GLU A 131 8.36 3.17 24.78
CA GLU A 131 9.35 3.36 23.70
C GLU A 131 9.65 2.07 22.92
N ALA A 132 9.14 0.91 23.33
CA ALA A 132 9.44 -0.36 22.70
C ALA A 132 8.42 -0.73 21.62
N VAL A 133 8.93 -1.15 20.46
CA VAL A 133 8.15 -1.77 19.38
C VAL A 133 8.45 -3.26 19.34
N ARG A 134 7.41 -4.09 19.40
CA ARG A 134 7.52 -5.55 19.30
C ARG A 134 6.51 -6.13 18.31
N PRO A 135 6.68 -7.38 17.84
CA PRO A 135 5.62 -8.09 17.14
C PRO A 135 4.35 -8.19 17.98
N ALA A 136 3.19 -8.09 17.33
CA ALA A 136 1.89 -8.32 17.94
C ALA A 136 1.73 -9.80 18.33
N LEU A 137 1.08 -10.05 19.47
CA LEU A 137 0.72 -11.39 19.91
C LEU A 137 -0.53 -11.89 19.16
N PRO A 138 -0.74 -13.21 19.02
CA PRO A 138 -1.91 -13.76 18.36
C PRO A 138 -3.24 -13.22 18.87
N GLU A 139 -3.39 -13.07 20.19
CA GLU A 139 -4.58 -12.51 20.83
C GLU A 139 -4.79 -11.03 20.49
N GLU A 140 -3.73 -10.24 20.36
CA GLU A 140 -3.81 -8.83 19.96
C GLU A 140 -4.28 -8.70 18.51
N LEU A 141 -3.79 -9.56 17.61
CA LEU A 141 -4.24 -9.61 16.21
C LEU A 141 -5.74 -9.93 16.12
N LEU A 142 -6.20 -10.92 16.89
CA LEU A 142 -7.61 -11.31 16.93
C LEU A 142 -8.49 -10.20 17.53
N GLU A 143 -8.04 -9.56 18.61
CA GLU A 143 -8.76 -8.44 19.25
C GLU A 143 -8.96 -7.26 18.29
N ARG A 144 -7.91 -6.89 17.54
CA ARG A 144 -7.95 -5.81 16.53
C ARG A 144 -9.00 -6.01 15.44
N VAL A 145 -9.45 -7.25 15.23
CA VAL A 145 -10.46 -7.59 14.20
C VAL A 145 -11.72 -8.22 14.77
N ALA A 146 -11.90 -8.23 16.11
CA ALA A 146 -13.04 -8.84 16.77
C ALA A 146 -14.40 -8.23 16.35
N GLY A 147 -14.41 -6.98 15.89
CA GLY A 147 -15.58 -6.32 15.32
C GLY A 147 -16.03 -6.84 13.95
N TRP A 148 -15.32 -7.82 13.37
CA TRP A 148 -15.54 -8.33 12.02
C TRP A 148 -15.81 -9.85 12.01
N PRO A 149 -16.98 -10.31 12.49
CA PRO A 149 -17.25 -11.74 12.73
C PRO A 149 -17.29 -12.64 11.47
N GLY A 150 -17.41 -12.05 10.27
CA GLY A 150 -17.41 -12.78 8.99
C GLY A 150 -16.03 -12.87 8.31
N VAL A 151 -15.02 -12.17 8.83
CA VAL A 151 -13.73 -12.04 8.17
C VAL A 151 -12.89 -13.30 8.35
N ARG A 152 -12.31 -13.75 7.25
CA ARG A 152 -11.41 -14.92 7.15
C ARG A 152 -10.00 -14.52 6.74
N VAL A 153 -9.85 -13.40 6.05
CA VAL A 153 -8.54 -12.84 5.67
C VAL A 153 -8.52 -11.34 5.95
N VAL A 154 -7.47 -10.86 6.58
CA VAL A 154 -7.20 -9.44 6.83
C VAL A 154 -5.94 -9.08 6.08
N VAL A 155 -6.00 -8.07 5.22
CA VAL A 155 -4.85 -7.63 4.41
C VAL A 155 -4.54 -6.16 4.69
N VAL A 156 -3.29 -5.90 5.04
CA VAL A 156 -2.73 -4.58 5.33
C VAL A 156 -1.47 -4.27 4.53
N GLY A 157 -1.06 -3.01 4.56
CA GLY A 157 0.14 -2.45 3.94
C GLY A 157 1.00 -1.71 4.95
N HIS A 158 1.32 -0.44 4.68
CA HIS A 158 1.91 0.55 5.58
C HIS A 158 3.38 0.32 5.96
N THR A 159 3.75 -0.90 6.34
CA THR A 159 5.12 -1.21 6.80
C THR A 159 6.06 -1.63 5.68
N HIS A 160 5.56 -1.74 4.45
CA HIS A 160 6.27 -2.23 3.25
C HIS A 160 6.95 -3.60 3.45
N ARG A 161 6.53 -4.36 4.46
CA ARG A 161 7.07 -5.67 4.83
C ARG A 161 6.01 -6.72 4.65
N GLU A 162 6.41 -7.84 4.10
CA GLU A 162 5.51 -8.96 3.94
C GLU A 162 5.44 -9.75 5.24
N ASN A 163 4.22 -9.99 5.71
CA ASN A 163 3.96 -10.79 6.89
C ASN A 163 2.77 -11.70 6.63
N ILE A 164 2.79 -12.88 7.23
CA ILE A 164 1.64 -13.78 7.25
C ILE A 164 1.53 -14.45 8.62
N ALA A 165 0.31 -14.49 9.15
CA ALA A 165 -0.01 -15.22 10.38
C ALA A 165 -1.42 -15.81 10.26
N ALA A 166 -1.66 -16.95 10.89
CA ALA A 166 -2.97 -17.59 10.90
C ALA A 166 -3.36 -18.00 12.32
N HIS A 167 -4.46 -17.44 12.81
CA HIS A 167 -4.93 -17.66 14.17
C HIS A 167 -6.45 -17.82 14.18
N GLN A 168 -6.94 -18.87 14.85
CA GLN A 168 -8.38 -19.15 15.03
C GLN A 168 -9.22 -19.03 13.75
N GLY A 169 -8.67 -19.47 12.61
CA GLY A 169 -9.38 -19.47 11.33
C GLY A 169 -9.37 -18.15 10.55
N VAL A 170 -8.64 -17.14 11.04
CA VAL A 170 -8.36 -15.87 10.36
C VAL A 170 -6.91 -15.83 9.89
N THR A 171 -6.68 -15.45 8.63
CA THR A 171 -5.36 -15.22 8.05
C THR A 171 -5.06 -13.73 7.98
N PHE A 172 -4.00 -13.28 8.63
CA PHE A 172 -3.51 -11.92 8.58
C PHE A 172 -2.37 -11.85 7.57
N VAL A 173 -2.40 -10.85 6.70
CA VAL A 173 -1.41 -10.65 5.64
C VAL A 173 -1.00 -9.19 5.62
N ASN A 174 0.32 -8.93 5.60
CA ASN A 174 0.83 -7.65 5.11
C ASN A 174 1.30 -7.86 3.68
N ALA A 175 0.76 -7.10 2.73
CA ALA A 175 0.98 -7.30 1.30
C ALA A 175 2.39 -6.89 0.84
N GLY A 176 3.18 -6.26 1.71
CA GLY A 176 4.38 -5.55 1.28
C GLY A 176 3.99 -4.27 0.54
N SER A 177 4.85 -3.82 -0.36
CA SER A 177 4.64 -2.58 -1.11
C SER A 177 4.92 -2.76 -2.60
N VAL A 178 4.17 -2.06 -3.44
CA VAL A 178 4.48 -1.95 -4.88
C VAL A 178 5.75 -1.14 -5.09
N SER A 179 6.02 -0.13 -4.25
CA SER A 179 7.15 0.80 -4.40
C SER A 179 8.02 0.86 -3.14
N ARG A 180 8.95 1.82 -3.07
CA ARG A 180 9.69 2.20 -1.84
C ARG A 180 10.12 1.03 -0.94
N GLN A 181 10.74 0.03 -1.54
CA GLN A 181 11.24 -1.12 -0.80
C GLN A 181 12.28 -0.69 0.24
N MET A 182 12.44 -1.48 1.31
CA MET A 182 13.31 -1.13 2.45
C MET A 182 14.40 -2.15 2.77
N HIS A 183 14.51 -3.23 1.99
CA HIS A 183 15.29 -4.42 2.35
C HIS A 183 16.40 -4.78 1.35
N GLY A 184 16.80 -3.86 0.48
CA GLY A 184 17.89 -4.07 -0.47
C GLY A 184 17.50 -4.87 -1.72
N ASP A 185 16.20 -4.95 -1.99
CA ASP A 185 15.63 -5.59 -3.16
C ASP A 185 14.52 -4.68 -3.72
N PRO A 186 14.74 -4.02 -4.88
CA PRO A 186 13.83 -3.02 -5.41
C PRO A 186 12.60 -3.62 -6.10
N VAL A 187 12.48 -4.96 -6.22
CA VAL A 187 11.37 -5.62 -6.91
C VAL A 187 10.02 -5.29 -6.26
N ALA A 188 9.01 -4.98 -7.08
CA ALA A 188 7.66 -4.65 -6.60
C ALA A 188 6.97 -5.89 -6.00
N ARG A 189 6.17 -5.66 -4.94
CA ARG A 189 5.43 -6.70 -4.22
C ARG A 189 3.93 -6.47 -4.32
N TRP A 190 3.18 -7.55 -4.48
CA TRP A 190 1.72 -7.56 -4.39
C TRP A 190 1.24 -8.95 -3.97
N VAL A 191 -0.03 -9.08 -3.57
CA VAL A 191 -0.59 -10.36 -3.10
C VAL A 191 -1.71 -10.84 -4.01
N LEU A 192 -1.66 -12.14 -4.36
CA LEU A 192 -2.78 -12.85 -4.94
C LEU A 192 -3.44 -13.70 -3.86
N LEU A 193 -4.71 -13.43 -3.58
CA LEU A 193 -5.57 -14.31 -2.81
C LEU A 193 -6.35 -15.22 -3.75
N GLU A 194 -6.34 -16.53 -3.50
CA GLU A 194 -7.16 -17.49 -4.23
C GLU A 194 -8.03 -18.32 -3.30
N ARG A 195 -9.35 -18.26 -3.51
CA ARG A 195 -10.30 -19.13 -2.84
C ARG A 195 -10.44 -20.45 -3.59
N ARG A 196 -9.99 -21.54 -2.97
CA ARG A 196 -10.04 -22.92 -3.50
C ARG A 196 -10.63 -23.85 -2.45
N SER A 197 -11.64 -24.64 -2.81
CA SER A 197 -12.31 -25.59 -1.92
C SER A 197 -12.80 -24.98 -0.58
N GLY A 198 -13.21 -23.71 -0.60
CA GLY A 198 -13.67 -22.99 0.59
C GLY A 198 -12.57 -22.31 1.41
N GLU A 199 -11.30 -22.51 1.10
CA GLU A 199 -10.15 -21.95 1.81
C GLU A 199 -9.44 -20.87 1.00
N TRP A 200 -8.83 -19.91 1.71
CA TRP A 200 -8.06 -18.83 1.12
C TRP A 200 -6.57 -19.17 1.10
N ASN A 201 -5.97 -19.06 -0.08
CA ASN A 201 -4.53 -19.24 -0.29
C ASN A 201 -3.91 -17.87 -0.58
N VAL A 202 -2.77 -17.60 0.05
CA VAL A 202 -2.02 -16.34 -0.12
C VAL A 202 -0.78 -16.62 -0.94
N THR A 203 -0.61 -15.91 -2.04
CA THR A 203 0.63 -15.93 -2.83
C THR A 203 1.23 -14.54 -2.87
N PHE A 204 2.44 -14.42 -2.32
CA PHE A 204 3.26 -13.22 -2.45
C PHE A 204 3.91 -13.19 -3.84
N ARG A 205 3.65 -12.11 -4.59
CA ARG A 205 4.09 -11.94 -5.98
C ARG A 205 5.25 -10.96 -6.05
N ARG A 206 6.17 -11.21 -6.98
CA ARG A 206 7.37 -10.39 -7.21
C ARG A 206 7.39 -9.98 -8.66
N THR A 207 7.41 -8.68 -8.90
CA THR A 207 7.32 -8.13 -10.25
C THR A 207 8.48 -7.17 -10.48
N PRO A 208 9.53 -7.60 -11.19
CA PRO A 208 10.58 -6.69 -11.63
C PRO A 208 9.99 -5.58 -12.50
N TYR A 209 10.51 -4.37 -12.36
CA TYR A 209 10.16 -3.23 -13.19
C TYR A 209 11.41 -2.43 -13.54
N ASP A 210 11.29 -1.46 -14.44
CA ASP A 210 12.39 -0.57 -14.81
C ASP A 210 12.64 0.47 -13.69
N THR A 211 13.45 0.05 -12.71
CA THR A 211 13.84 0.88 -11.57
C THR A 211 14.64 2.11 -12.00
N GLU A 212 15.37 2.02 -13.11
CA GLU A 212 16.22 3.12 -13.58
C GLU A 212 15.38 4.24 -14.20
N THR A 213 14.36 3.90 -14.99
CA THR A 213 13.43 4.90 -15.52
C THR A 213 12.64 5.58 -14.38
N ALA A 214 12.16 4.81 -13.41
CA ALA A 214 11.49 5.36 -12.23
C ALA A 214 12.41 6.30 -11.43
N ALA A 215 13.66 5.89 -11.23
CA ALA A 215 14.66 6.67 -10.50
C ALA A 215 15.02 7.98 -11.21
N ARG A 216 15.24 7.95 -12.53
CA ARG A 216 15.51 9.17 -13.31
C ARG A 216 14.34 10.14 -13.29
N TRP A 217 13.10 9.63 -13.30
CA TRP A 217 11.93 10.49 -13.15
C TRP A 217 11.95 11.20 -11.81
N ALA A 218 12.14 10.46 -10.71
CA ALA A 218 12.19 11.04 -9.38
C ALA A 218 13.33 12.08 -9.26
N GLU A 219 14.53 11.78 -9.77
CA GLU A 219 15.67 12.70 -9.82
C GLU A 219 15.37 14.03 -10.52
N ALA A 220 14.58 14.00 -11.59
CA ALA A 220 14.29 15.18 -12.39
C ALA A 220 13.15 16.05 -11.85
N HIS A 221 12.19 15.46 -11.11
CA HIS A 221 10.93 16.14 -10.79
C HIS A 221 10.68 16.29 -9.28
N ALA A 222 11.08 15.32 -8.46
CA ALA A 222 10.68 15.24 -7.07
C ALA A 222 11.61 16.05 -6.13
N PRO A 223 11.07 16.64 -5.04
CA PRO A 223 11.88 17.19 -3.97
C PRO A 223 12.74 16.09 -3.34
N ASP A 224 14.05 16.33 -3.22
CA ASP A 224 15.01 15.31 -2.79
C ASP A 224 15.01 14.06 -3.69
N GLY A 225 14.77 14.26 -4.99
CA GLY A 225 14.67 13.21 -5.99
C GLY A 225 15.89 12.29 -6.05
N ALA A 226 17.09 12.78 -5.74
CA ALA A 226 18.30 11.96 -5.68
C ALA A 226 18.23 10.90 -4.56
N ARG A 227 17.64 11.21 -3.40
CA ARG A 227 17.43 10.24 -2.32
C ARG A 227 16.40 9.20 -2.73
N GLU A 228 15.27 9.64 -3.27
CA GLU A 228 14.21 8.74 -3.73
C GLU A 228 14.68 7.83 -4.86
N ALA A 229 15.41 8.36 -5.84
CA ALA A 229 16.02 7.58 -6.91
C ALA A 229 16.97 6.49 -6.41
N ARG A 230 17.78 6.78 -5.38
CA ARG A 230 18.62 5.76 -4.73
C ARG A 230 17.77 4.66 -4.08
N GLN A 231 16.70 5.03 -3.37
CA GLN A 231 15.78 4.05 -2.79
C GLN A 231 15.12 3.20 -3.89
N LEU A 232 14.67 3.78 -4.99
CA LEU A 232 14.04 3.05 -6.10
C LEU A 232 15.02 2.08 -6.78
N ARG A 233 16.29 2.46 -6.96
CA ARG A 233 17.32 1.59 -7.55
C ARG A 233 17.73 0.44 -6.65
N THR A 234 17.85 0.71 -5.35
CA THR A 234 18.49 -0.23 -4.39
C THR A 234 17.49 -1.00 -3.54
N GLY A 235 16.27 -0.49 -3.40
CA GLY A 235 15.30 -0.94 -2.42
C GLY A 235 15.74 -0.75 -0.98
N ARG A 236 16.63 0.22 -0.68
CA ARG A 236 17.10 0.55 0.68
C ARG A 236 16.59 1.91 1.11
N MET A 237 16.19 2.00 2.37
CA MET A 237 15.94 3.28 3.04
C MET A 237 17.27 3.74 3.66
N GLU A 238 17.85 4.83 3.14
CA GLU A 238 19.11 5.44 3.59
C GLU A 238 18.91 6.93 3.91
#